data_AF-A0A349JEP7-F1
#
_entry.id   AF-A0A349JEP7-F1
#
_cell.length_a   1.000
_cell.length_b   1.000
_cell.length_c   1.000
_cell.angle_alpha   90.00
_cell.angle_beta   90.00
_cell.angle_gamma   90.00
#
_symmetry.space_group_name_H-M   'P 1'
#
loop_
_entity.id
_entity.type
_entity.pdbx_description
1 polymer ?
#
loop_
_entity_poly.entity_id
_entity_poly.type
_entity_poly.pdbx_seq_one_letter_code
_entity_poly.pdbx_strand_id
1 'polypeptide(L)'
;MEFEWNPEKAALNLQKHSVLFTEAATVFNDPLSTTFPDPDHSVGESRYVIIGLSRFGQLVVSHTDRGEKIRIISARKATRQEQRFYEEGI
;
A
#
# COMPACT_ATOMS: atom_id res chain seq x y z
N MET A 1 -1.29 1.06 -15.14
CA MET A 1 -1.15 -0.09 -14.23
C MET A 1 -2.53 -0.66 -13.98
N GLU A 2 -2.66 -1.99 -14.04
CA GLU A 2 -3.88 -2.67 -13.60
C GLU A 2 -3.75 -3.05 -12.13
N PHE A 3 -4.82 -2.82 -11.36
CA PHE A 3 -4.86 -3.20 -9.95
C PHE A 3 -5.82 -4.36 -9.73
N GLU A 4 -5.38 -5.37 -8.99
CA GLU A 4 -6.20 -6.51 -8.59
C GLU A 4 -6.22 -6.66 -7.06
N TRP A 5 -7.33 -7.17 -6.54
CA TRP A 5 -7.44 -7.52 -5.12
C TRP A 5 -8.53 -8.56 -4.92
N ASN A 6 -8.48 -9.26 -3.79
CA ASN A 6 -9.58 -10.11 -3.37
C ASN A 6 -10.68 -9.21 -2.74
N PRO A 7 -11.95 -9.31 -3.19
CA PRO A 7 -13.04 -8.46 -2.70
C PRO A 7 -13.38 -8.69 -1.23
N GLU A 8 -13.28 -9.92 -0.72
CA GLU A 8 -13.45 -10.23 0.69
C GLU A 8 -12.35 -9.58 1.53
N LYS A 9 -11.10 -9.63 1.05
CA LYS A 9 -10.00 -8.90 1.71
C LYS A 9 -10.21 -7.39 1.67
N ALA A 10 -10.72 -6.84 0.57
CA ALA A 10 -11.01 -5.40 0.48
C ALA A 10 -12.07 -4.98 1.52
N ALA A 11 -13.14 -5.77 1.68
CA ALA A 11 -14.17 -5.54 2.67
C ALA A 11 -13.62 -5.62 4.11
N LEU A 12 -12.82 -6.65 4.41
CA LEU A 12 -12.18 -6.81 5.72
C LEU A 12 -11.19 -5.68 6.01
N ASN A 13 -10.45 -5.23 5.00
CA ASN A 13 -9.51 -4.11 5.15
C ASN A 13 -10.26 -2.81 5.44
N LEU A 14 -11.37 -2.55 4.74
CA LEU A 14 -12.21 -1.39 5.00
C LEU A 14 -12.75 -1.43 6.43
N GLN A 15 -13.23 -2.58 6.90
CA GLN A 15 -13.73 -2.73 8.27
C GLN A 15 -12.63 -2.51 9.32
N LYS A 16 -11.43 -3.06 9.10
CA LYS A 16 -10.34 -3.05 10.07
C LYS A 16 -9.54 -1.74 10.08
N HIS A 17 -9.33 -1.15 8.91
CA HIS A 17 -8.42 -0.01 8.71
C HIS A 17 -9.10 1.24 8.18
N SER A 18 -10.38 1.16 7.80
CA SER A 18 -11.15 2.27 7.21
C SER A 18 -10.47 2.86 5.97
N VAL A 19 -9.82 2.00 5.18
CA VAL A 19 -9.15 2.35 3.93
C VAL A 19 -9.69 1.46 2.82
N LEU A 20 -10.16 2.08 1.74
CA LEU A 20 -10.59 1.37 0.53
C LEU A 20 -9.38 0.97 -0.30
N PHE A 21 -9.42 -0.18 -0.97
CA PHE A 21 -8.35 -0.54 -1.90
C PHE A 21 -8.31 0.32 -3.15
N THR A 22 -9.46 0.85 -3.58
CA THR A 22 -9.52 1.86 -4.65
C THR A 22 -8.83 3.15 -4.25
N GLU A 23 -8.93 3.55 -2.99
CA GLU A 23 -8.18 4.68 -2.42
C GLU A 23 -6.69 4.33 -2.30
N ALA A 24 -6.35 3.15 -1.79
CA ALA A 24 -4.97 2.69 -1.68
C ALA A 24 -4.25 2.66 -3.04
N ALA A 25 -4.95 2.32 -4.12
CA ALA A 25 -4.41 2.38 -5.48
C ALA A 25 -3.97 3.79 -5.90
N THR A 26 -4.52 4.84 -5.30
CA THR A 26 -4.13 6.23 -5.62
C THR A 26 -2.72 6.57 -5.14
N VAL A 27 -2.19 5.85 -4.14
CA VAL A 27 -0.82 6.02 -3.63
C VAL A 27 0.23 5.76 -4.70
N PHE A 28 -0.05 4.87 -5.65
CA PHE A 28 0.87 4.57 -6.76
C PHE A 28 0.98 5.72 -7.78
N ASN A 29 0.07 6.69 -7.73
CA ASN A 29 0.14 7.90 -8.54
C ASN A 29 0.81 9.07 -7.82
N ASP A 30 1.19 8.90 -6.54
CA ASP A 30 1.92 9.92 -5.80
C ASP A 30 3.40 9.91 -6.23
N PRO A 31 3.92 11.01 -6.84
CA PRO A 31 5.31 11.09 -7.27
C PRO A 31 6.33 10.99 -6.14
N LEU A 32 5.90 11.28 -4.91
CA LEU A 32 6.72 11.20 -3.71
C LEU A 32 6.59 9.84 -3.00
N SER A 33 5.80 8.91 -3.55
CA SER A 33 5.64 7.59 -2.96
C SER A 33 6.96 6.81 -2.95
N THR A 34 7.20 6.09 -1.86
CA THR A 34 8.41 5.27 -1.71
C THR A 34 8.02 3.81 -1.48
N THR A 35 8.63 2.94 -2.28
CA THR A 35 8.39 1.49 -2.22
C THR A 35 9.60 0.78 -1.65
N PHE A 36 9.37 -0.14 -0.71
CA PHE A 36 10.40 -0.93 -0.05
C PHE A 36 10.04 -2.42 -0.09
N PRO A 37 11.02 -3.33 -0.18
CA PRO A 37 10.77 -4.76 -0.06
C PRO A 37 10.30 -5.11 1.36
N ASP A 38 9.39 -6.08 1.46
CA ASP A 38 8.86 -6.65 2.72
C ASP A 38 9.38 -8.09 2.89
N PRO A 39 10.66 -8.27 3.29
CA PRO A 39 11.31 -9.57 3.34
C PRO A 39 10.66 -10.53 4.35
N ASP A 40 10.06 -10.01 5.42
CA ASP A 40 9.40 -10.80 6.46
C ASP A 40 8.16 -11.55 5.93
N HIS A 41 7.56 -11.07 4.85
CA HIS A 41 6.37 -11.68 4.24
C HIS A 41 6.63 -12.28 2.84
N SER A 42 7.89 -12.44 2.46
CA SER A 42 8.32 -12.82 1.10
C SER A 42 8.42 -14.33 0.85
N VAL A 43 7.84 -15.19 1.70
CA VAL A 43 7.89 -16.65 1.50
C VAL A 43 6.99 -17.05 0.32
N GLY A 44 7.57 -17.13 -0.88
CA GLY A 44 6.93 -17.64 -2.11
C GLY A 44 6.44 -16.57 -3.10
N GLU A 45 6.23 -15.33 -2.67
CA GLU A 45 5.91 -14.18 -3.55
C GLU A 45 6.64 -12.94 -3.04
N SER A 46 7.30 -12.18 -3.93
CA SER A 46 7.94 -10.90 -3.57
C SER A 46 6.86 -9.90 -3.13
N ARG A 47 6.93 -9.48 -1.87
CA ARG A 47 6.03 -8.47 -1.32
C ARG A 47 6.76 -7.14 -1.14
N TYR A 48 5.99 -6.08 -1.35
CA TYR A 48 6.46 -4.72 -1.27
C TYR A 48 5.49 -3.90 -0.44
N VAL A 49 6.04 -2.91 0.24
CA VAL A 49 5.27 -1.90 0.95
C VAL A 49 5.54 -0.57 0.27
N ILE A 50 4.48 0.09 -0.21
CA ILE A 50 4.53 1.46 -0.69
C ILE A 50 3.93 2.39 0.36
N ILE A 51 4.62 3.48 0.63
CA ILE A 51 4.17 4.57 1.47
C ILE A 51 3.99 5.79 0.58
N GLY A 52 2.83 6.43 0.65
CA GLY A 52 2.62 7.67 -0.08
C GLY A 52 1.28 8.32 0.25
N LEU A 53 1.03 9.43 -0.41
CA LEU A 53 -0.12 10.28 -0.14
C LEU A 53 -1.33 9.84 -0.99
N SER A 54 -2.46 9.61 -0.33
CA SER A 54 -3.76 9.50 -0.98
C SER A 54 -4.55 10.80 -0.83
N ARG A 55 -5.72 10.87 -1.46
CA ARG A 55 -6.67 11.99 -1.27
C ARG A 55 -7.04 12.23 0.20
N PHE A 56 -6.99 11.21 1.06
CA PHE A 56 -7.41 11.30 2.46
C PHE A 56 -6.25 11.24 3.45
N GLY A 57 -5.01 11.34 2.95
CA GLY A 57 -3.79 11.36 3.76
C GLY A 57 -2.84 10.21 3.44
N GLN A 58 -1.79 10.09 4.26
CA GLN A 58 -0.71 9.15 4.01
C GLN A 58 -1.10 7.71 4.37
N LEU A 59 -0.87 6.81 3.42
CA LEU A 59 -1.19 5.40 3.52
C LEU A 59 0.06 4.54 3.39
N VAL A 60 -0.02 3.36 4.01
CA VAL A 60 0.94 2.26 3.87
C VAL A 60 0.18 1.13 3.19
N VAL A 61 0.65 0.71 2.03
CA VAL A 61 -0.01 -0.28 1.17
C VAL A 61 0.93 -1.44 0.91
N SER A 62 0.55 -2.63 1.34
CA SER A 62 1.26 -3.86 1.02
C SER A 62 0.72 -4.42 -0.30
N HIS A 63 1.63 -4.71 -1.23
CA HIS A 63 1.29 -5.22 -2.55
C HIS A 63 2.31 -6.26 -3.02
N THR A 64 1.97 -6.94 -4.11
CA THR A 64 2.90 -7.77 -4.86
C THR A 64 2.81 -7.42 -6.34
N ASP A 65 3.96 -7.41 -7.00
CA ASP A 65 4.07 -7.12 -8.41
C ASP A 65 3.95 -8.41 -9.21
N ARG A 66 3.00 -8.43 -10.16
CA ARG A 66 2.73 -9.55 -11.06
C ARG A 66 2.94 -9.12 -12.51
N GLY A 67 4.13 -8.61 -12.79
CA GLY A 67 4.48 -8.04 -14.10
C GLY A 67 3.75 -6.72 -14.34
N GLU A 68 2.69 -6.74 -15.15
CA GLU A 68 1.92 -5.53 -15.51
C GLU A 68 0.79 -5.20 -14.51
N LYS A 69 0.56 -6.08 -13.53
CA LYS A 69 -0.50 -5.94 -12.53
C LYS A 69 0.07 -5.79 -11.13
N ILE A 70 -0.59 -4.95 -10.34
CA ILE A 70 -0.31 -4.77 -8.92
C ILE A 70 -1.45 -5.40 -8.12
N ARG A 71 -1.11 -6.39 -7.29
CA ARG A 71 -2.08 -6.99 -6.38
C ARG A 71 -2.00 -6.33 -5.02
N ILE A 72 -3.02 -5.57 -4.63
CA ILE A 72 -3.12 -4.98 -3.30
C ILE A 72 -3.52 -6.08 -2.30
N ILE A 73 -2.75 -6.21 -1.23
CA ILE A 73 -2.92 -7.23 -0.19
C ILE A 73 -3.56 -6.62 1.06
N SER A 74 -3.09 -5.43 1.47
CA SER A 74 -3.60 -4.68 2.63
C SER A 74 -3.26 -3.19 2.50
N ALA A 75 -4.06 -2.34 3.14
CA ALA A 75 -3.83 -0.91 3.16
C ALA A 75 -4.27 -0.34 4.51
N ARG A 76 -3.46 0.54 5.09
CA ARG A 76 -3.76 1.22 6.34
C ARG A 76 -3.22 2.64 6.34
N LYS A 77 -3.67 3.44 7.30
CA LYS A 77 -3.05 4.74 7.58
C LYS A 77 -1.61 4.54 8.06
N ALA A 78 -0.72 5.42 7.60
CA ALA A 78 0.64 5.47 8.11
C ALA A 78 0.62 5.86 9.60
N THR A 79 1.46 5.19 10.39
CA THR A 79 1.72 5.59 11.78
C THR A 79 2.50 6.90 11.80
N ARG A 80 2.48 7.64 12.91
CA ARG A 80 3.27 8.87 13.04
C ARG A 80 4.76 8.68 12.76
N GLN A 81 5.30 7.50 13.04
CA GLN A 81 6.70 7.18 12.77
C GLN A 81 6.96 6.99 11.27
N GLU A 82 6.07 6.29 10.56
CA GLU A 82 6.15 6.13 9.09
C GLU A 82 5.88 7.45 8.36
N GLN A 83 5.01 8.30 8.91
CA GLN A 83 4.77 9.65 8.40
C GLN A 83 6.04 10.48 8.46
N ARG A 84 6.71 10.52 9.62
CA ARG A 84 7.99 11.21 9.76
C ARG A 84 9.06 10.64 8.86
N PHE A 85 9.18 9.33 8.73
CA PHE A 85 10.16 8.71 7.85
C PHE A 85 9.96 9.11 6.37
N TYR A 86 8.72 9.31 5.95
CA TYR A 86 8.37 9.81 4.63
C TYR A 86 8.61 11.33 4.48
N GLU A 87 8.27 12.12 5.49
CA GLU A 87 8.44 13.59 5.50
C GLU A 87 9.90 14.04 5.64
N GLU A 88 10.71 13.28 6.40
CA GLU A 88 12.14 13.57 6.61
C GLU A 88 13.00 13.26 5.38
N GLY A 89 12.42 12.61 4.36
CA GLY A 89 12.96 12.48 3.02
C GLY A 89 14.39 11.95 2.98
N ILE A 90 14.54 10.61 3.10
CA ILE A 90 15.75 9.80 2.79
C ILE A 90 17.10 10.48 3.06
#